data_AF-A0A1M7FB61-F1
#
_entry.id   AF-A0A1M7FB61-F1
#
_cell.length_a   1.000
_cell.length_b   1.000
_cell.length_c   1.000
_cell.angle_alpha   90.00
_cell.angle_beta   90.00
_cell.angle_gamma   90.00
#
_symmetry.space_group_name_H-M   'P 1'
#
loop_
_entity.id
_entity.type
_entity.pdbx_description
1 polymer ?
#
loop_
_entity_poly.entity_id
_entity_poly.type
_entity_poly.pdbx_seq_one_letter_code
_entity_poly.pdbx_strand_id
1 'polypeptide(L)'
;MSVLMQRRKVMAISLLLLSSGGSPALSLAAQAIPGGPSAKSDPRARTYETYLSAWAPIDDSRRLALLRDSLSEDVVFTNPLQTRRGIAEVIAHLEVFQKRSPGGLFRMNEMLGWENHGLATWQFVDAKGEAGFWGYDVVEFDAAGRMRTILLFGHSEKTILK
;
A
#
# COMPACT_ATOMS: atom_id res chain seq x y z
N MET A 1 18.75 47.58 35.92
CA MET A 1 17.46 47.93 36.57
C MET A 1 16.43 46.94 36.05
N SER A 2 16.25 45.76 36.68
CA SER A 2 15.34 45.48 37.81
C SER A 2 13.92 45.98 37.51
N VAL A 3 12.87 45.16 37.51
CA VAL A 3 12.33 44.51 38.71
C VAL A 3 11.53 43.24 38.36
N LEU A 4 11.83 42.21 39.13
CA LEU A 4 11.11 40.98 39.42
C LEU A 4 9.77 41.26 40.13
N MET A 5 8.66 40.61 39.78
CA MET A 5 7.68 40.23 40.82
C MET A 5 6.73 39.09 40.41
N GLN A 6 6.38 38.35 41.43
CA GLN A 6 6.08 36.92 41.45
C GLN A 6 4.69 36.69 42.06
N ARG A 7 3.98 35.70 41.53
CA ARG A 7 2.90 34.87 42.11
C ARG A 7 1.60 35.54 42.59
N ARG A 8 0.48 35.02 42.07
CA ARG A 8 -0.65 34.58 42.90
C ARG A 8 -1.13 33.20 42.43
N LYS A 9 -1.21 32.26 43.39
CA LYS A 9 -1.92 30.98 43.26
C LYS A 9 -3.42 31.26 43.30
N VAL A 10 -4.20 30.67 42.40
CA VAL A 10 -5.62 30.39 42.64
C VAL A 10 -5.87 28.94 42.24
N MET A 11 -6.36 28.20 43.21
CA MET A 11 -6.80 26.82 43.14
C MET A 11 -8.29 26.83 42.77
N ALA A 12 -8.68 26.09 41.74
CA ALA A 12 -10.09 25.81 41.46
C ALA A 12 -10.22 24.42 40.80
N ILE A 13 -10.55 23.46 41.66
CA ILE A 13 -11.64 22.48 41.53
C ILE A 13 -11.80 21.78 40.17
N SER A 14 -11.54 20.47 40.20
CA SER A 14 -11.86 19.47 39.20
C SER A 14 -13.33 19.53 38.73
N LEU A 15 -13.53 19.41 37.43
CA LEU A 15 -14.75 18.80 36.88
C LEU A 15 -14.35 17.68 35.92
N LEU A 16 -14.82 16.49 36.26
CA LEU A 16 -14.70 15.24 35.53
C LEU A 16 -15.66 15.22 34.33
N LEU A 17 -15.29 14.38 33.35
CA LEU A 17 -16.07 13.79 32.24
C LEU A 17 -16.15 14.60 30.94
N LEU A 18 -15.54 14.06 29.88
CA LEU A 18 -16.25 13.21 28.92
C LEU A 18 -15.27 12.61 27.88
N SER A 19 -15.31 11.28 27.82
CA SER A 19 -14.91 10.40 26.72
C SER A 19 -13.52 10.60 26.11
N SER A 20 -12.57 9.79 26.58
CA SER A 20 -11.55 9.21 25.71
C SER A 20 -12.24 8.36 24.63
N GLY A 21 -12.70 9.01 23.58
CA GLY A 21 -12.99 8.38 22.29
C GLY A 21 -11.68 8.00 21.61
N GLY A 22 -10.88 7.17 22.28
CA GLY A 22 -9.84 6.41 21.60
C GLY A 22 -10.56 5.49 20.65
N SER A 23 -10.71 5.91 19.39
CA SER A 23 -11.05 4.97 18.33
C SER A 23 -9.99 3.88 18.41
N PRO A 24 -10.35 2.61 18.70
CA PRO A 24 -9.41 1.56 18.41
C PRO A 24 -9.35 1.60 16.89
N ALA A 25 -8.28 2.19 16.35
CA ALA A 25 -7.79 1.72 15.07
C ALA A 25 -7.61 0.23 15.31
N LEU A 26 -8.60 -0.55 14.88
CA LEU A 26 -8.54 -1.99 14.82
C LEU A 26 -7.35 -2.27 13.91
N SER A 27 -6.18 -2.39 14.53
CA SER A 27 -5.11 -3.18 13.99
C SER A 27 -5.72 -4.58 13.94
N LEU A 28 -6.34 -4.90 12.79
CA LEU A 28 -6.35 -6.28 12.33
C LEU A 28 -4.88 -6.60 12.06
N ALA A 29 -4.13 -6.82 13.13
CA ALA A 29 -3.07 -7.80 13.09
C ALA A 29 -3.76 -9.04 12.51
N ALA A 30 -3.38 -9.38 11.28
CA ALA A 30 -3.85 -10.55 10.57
C ALA A 30 -3.77 -11.75 11.53
N GLN A 31 -4.89 -12.09 12.14
CA GLN A 31 -5.00 -13.34 12.87
C GLN A 31 -5.06 -14.39 11.78
N ALA A 32 -3.89 -14.95 11.46
CA ALA A 32 -3.76 -16.04 10.53
C ALA A 32 -4.75 -17.13 10.95
N ILE A 33 -5.72 -17.43 10.08
CA ILE A 33 -6.60 -18.59 10.27
C ILE A 33 -5.70 -19.84 10.27
N PRO A 34 -5.65 -20.62 11.37
CA PRO A 34 -4.82 -21.81 11.42
C PRO A 34 -5.30 -22.83 10.39
N GLY A 35 -4.43 -23.24 9.46
CA GLY A 35 -4.67 -24.34 8.52
C GLY A 35 -5.12 -23.97 7.10
N GLY A 36 -5.31 -22.67 6.80
CA GLY A 36 -5.43 -22.22 5.40
C GLY A 36 -4.07 -22.22 4.67
N PRO A 37 -4.03 -22.38 3.34
CA PRO A 37 -2.79 -22.15 2.59
C PRO A 37 -2.24 -20.76 2.95
N SER A 38 -0.97 -20.69 3.38
CA SER A 38 -0.30 -19.41 3.57
C SER A 38 -0.49 -18.59 2.29
N ALA A 39 -0.79 -17.30 2.39
CA ALA A 39 -0.93 -16.42 1.21
C ALA A 39 0.23 -16.58 0.22
N LYS A 40 1.43 -16.96 0.68
CA LYS A 40 2.60 -17.25 -0.17
C LYS A 40 2.49 -18.51 -1.06
N SER A 41 1.51 -19.39 -0.82
CA SER A 41 1.31 -20.62 -1.57
C SER A 41 0.36 -20.48 -2.77
N ASP A 42 -0.52 -19.47 -2.79
CA ASP A 42 -1.40 -19.20 -3.95
C ASP A 42 -0.59 -18.54 -5.09
N PRO A 43 -0.70 -19.02 -6.34
CA PRO A 43 0.02 -18.45 -7.49
C PRO A 43 -0.31 -16.97 -7.75
N ARG A 44 -1.52 -16.50 -7.45
CA ARG A 44 -1.91 -15.09 -7.63
C ARG A 44 -1.16 -14.17 -6.69
N ALA A 45 -1.07 -14.55 -5.42
CA ALA A 45 -0.31 -13.82 -4.42
C ALA A 45 1.18 -13.76 -4.78
N ARG A 46 1.77 -14.87 -5.26
CA ARG A 46 3.15 -14.87 -5.77
C ARG A 46 3.36 -13.96 -6.97
N THR A 47 2.42 -13.95 -7.90
CA THR A 47 2.44 -13.06 -9.08
C THR A 47 2.39 -11.60 -8.64
N TYR A 48 1.53 -11.27 -7.69
CA TYR A 48 1.42 -9.91 -7.13
C TYR A 48 2.68 -9.50 -6.36
N GLU A 49 3.27 -10.38 -5.55
CA GLU A 49 4.57 -10.11 -4.89
C GLU A 49 5.71 -9.89 -5.90
N THR A 50 5.70 -10.62 -7.01
CA THR A 50 6.65 -10.45 -8.12
C THR A 50 6.50 -9.05 -8.73
N TYR A 51 5.26 -8.60 -8.96
CA TYR A 51 4.97 -7.23 -9.40
C TYR A 51 5.42 -6.19 -8.38
N LEU A 52 5.11 -6.34 -7.08
CA LEU A 52 5.55 -5.40 -6.05
C LEU A 52 7.09 -5.31 -5.97
N SER A 53 7.79 -6.41 -6.24
CA SER A 53 9.25 -6.43 -6.28
C SER A 53 9.84 -5.55 -7.39
N ALA A 54 9.09 -5.31 -8.48
CA ALA A 54 9.52 -4.42 -9.56
C ALA A 54 9.61 -2.95 -9.13
N TRP A 55 8.89 -2.56 -8.07
CA TRP A 55 8.91 -1.20 -7.52
C TRP A 55 10.14 -0.89 -6.69
N ALA A 56 10.97 -1.87 -6.33
CA ALA A 56 12.17 -1.67 -5.54
C ALA A 56 13.27 -0.86 -6.28
N PRO A 57 14.31 -0.36 -5.58
CA PRO A 57 15.47 0.28 -6.22
C PRO A 57 16.39 -0.74 -6.90
N ILE A 58 15.91 -1.35 -7.97
CA ILE A 58 16.60 -2.38 -8.77
C ILE A 58 16.96 -1.85 -10.16
N ASP A 59 17.83 -2.57 -10.87
CA ASP A 59 18.19 -2.24 -12.24
C ASP A 59 17.04 -2.48 -13.24
N ASP A 60 17.11 -1.80 -14.39
CA ASP A 60 16.04 -1.80 -15.38
C ASP A 60 15.82 -3.18 -16.02
N SER A 61 16.89 -3.97 -16.19
CA SER A 61 16.78 -5.32 -16.78
C SER A 61 16.05 -6.27 -15.84
N ARG A 62 16.36 -6.21 -14.54
CA ARG A 62 15.67 -6.98 -13.51
C ARG A 62 14.23 -6.53 -13.35
N ARG A 63 13.96 -5.22 -13.39
CA ARG A 63 12.60 -4.67 -13.36
C ARG A 63 11.77 -5.19 -14.53
N LEU A 64 12.31 -5.15 -15.75
CA LEU A 64 11.62 -5.65 -16.94
C LEU A 64 11.31 -7.14 -16.83
N ALA A 65 12.24 -7.95 -16.33
CA ALA A 65 12.01 -9.38 -16.11
C ALA A 65 10.85 -9.62 -15.13
N LEU A 66 10.87 -8.95 -13.97
CA LEU A 66 9.81 -9.08 -12.97
C LEU A 66 8.44 -8.65 -13.52
N LEU A 67 8.37 -7.60 -14.34
CA LEU A 67 7.13 -7.16 -14.95
C LEU A 67 6.63 -8.12 -16.03
N ARG A 68 7.51 -8.73 -16.83
CA ARG A 68 7.13 -9.75 -17.81
C ARG A 68 6.61 -11.03 -17.16
N ASP A 69 7.17 -11.38 -16.01
CA ASP A 69 6.76 -12.55 -15.24
C ASP A 69 5.41 -12.33 -14.54
N SER A 70 5.03 -11.07 -14.26
CA SER A 70 3.85 -10.75 -13.43
C SER A 70 2.70 -10.08 -14.17
N LEU A 71 2.94 -9.41 -15.30
CA LEU A 71 1.94 -8.64 -16.05
C LEU A 71 1.69 -9.25 -17.42
N SER A 72 0.44 -9.19 -17.89
CA SER A 72 0.15 -9.47 -19.30
C SER A 72 0.79 -8.39 -20.19
N GLU A 73 1.07 -8.73 -21.45
CA GLU A 73 1.68 -7.77 -22.39
C GLU A 73 0.78 -6.54 -22.63
N ASP A 74 -0.53 -6.76 -22.59
CA ASP A 74 -1.61 -5.79 -22.78
C ASP A 74 -2.18 -5.23 -21.46
N VAL A 75 -1.43 -5.35 -20.36
CA VAL A 75 -1.88 -4.95 -19.01
C VAL A 75 -2.47 -3.53 -19.00
N VAL A 76 -3.60 -3.36 -18.31
CA VAL A 76 -4.20 -2.05 -18.07
C VAL A 76 -4.10 -1.71 -16.59
N PHE A 77 -3.24 -0.75 -16.25
CA PHE A 77 -3.10 -0.25 -14.89
C PHE A 77 -3.73 1.14 -14.78
N THR A 78 -4.84 1.24 -14.05
CA THR A 78 -5.48 2.51 -13.72
C THR A 78 -5.29 2.89 -12.26
N ASN A 79 -4.94 4.15 -12.02
CA ASN A 79 -5.02 4.80 -10.72
C ASN A 79 -5.79 6.13 -10.85
N PRO A 80 -6.06 6.86 -9.76
CA PRO A 80 -6.85 8.09 -9.81
C PRO A 80 -6.27 9.21 -10.70
N LEU A 81 -4.99 9.13 -11.08
CA LEU A 81 -4.31 10.15 -11.88
C LEU A 81 -4.24 9.79 -13.36
N GLN A 82 -4.07 8.51 -13.69
CA GLN A 82 -3.77 8.08 -15.05
C GLN A 82 -4.06 6.58 -15.25
N THR A 83 -4.54 6.23 -16.44
CA THR A 83 -4.53 4.87 -16.98
C THR A 83 -3.28 4.63 -17.83
N ARG A 84 -2.63 3.50 -17.61
CA ARG A 84 -1.44 3.02 -18.33
C ARG A 84 -1.75 1.73 -19.07
N ARG A 85 -1.21 1.57 -20.28
CA ARG A 85 -1.43 0.42 -21.15
C ARG A 85 -0.10 -0.20 -21.56
N GLY A 86 0.07 -1.48 -21.23
CA GLY A 86 1.27 -2.26 -21.51
C GLY A 86 2.43 -1.99 -20.55
N ILE A 87 3.39 -2.91 -20.58
CA ILE A 87 4.55 -2.94 -19.66
C ILE A 87 5.39 -1.65 -19.76
N ALA A 88 5.55 -1.07 -20.95
CA ALA A 88 6.38 0.12 -21.14
C ALA A 88 5.87 1.33 -20.35
N GLU A 89 4.55 1.58 -20.34
CA GLU A 89 3.97 2.69 -19.57
C GLU A 89 4.04 2.43 -18.06
N VAL A 90 3.95 1.17 -17.64
CA VAL A 90 4.16 0.77 -16.25
C VAL A 90 5.62 1.02 -15.84
N ILE A 91 6.60 0.66 -16.66
CA ILE A 91 8.02 0.96 -16.39
C ILE A 91 8.25 2.45 -16.20
N ALA A 92 7.75 3.30 -17.11
CA ALA A 92 7.86 4.74 -16.99
C ALA A 92 7.25 5.26 -15.66
N HIS A 93 6.17 4.63 -15.18
CA HIS A 93 5.60 4.96 -13.88
C HIS A 93 6.52 4.61 -12.71
N LEU A 94 7.10 3.41 -12.73
CA LEU A 94 8.01 2.94 -11.69
C LEU A 94 9.30 3.77 -11.64
N GLU A 95 9.81 4.21 -12.78
CA GLU A 95 10.95 5.13 -12.86
C GLU A 95 10.63 6.49 -12.24
N VAL A 96 9.48 7.07 -12.55
CA VAL A 96 9.02 8.32 -11.93
C VAL A 96 8.84 8.14 -10.43
N PHE A 97 8.32 6.99 -9.99
CA PHE A 97 8.22 6.66 -8.58
C PHE A 97 9.59 6.62 -7.90
N GLN A 98 10.57 5.90 -8.44
CA GLN A 98 11.91 5.83 -7.85
C GLN A 98 12.63 7.19 -7.84
N LYS A 99 12.36 8.08 -8.80
CA LYS A 99 12.86 9.47 -8.76
C LYS A 99 12.23 10.30 -7.63
N ARG A 100 10.94 10.08 -7.34
CA ARG A 100 10.20 10.81 -6.30
C ARG A 100 10.39 10.24 -4.90
N SER A 101 10.57 8.93 -4.80
CA SER A 101 10.74 8.18 -3.56
C SER A 101 11.93 7.23 -3.66
N PRO A 102 13.18 7.74 -3.74
CA PRO A 102 14.36 6.90 -3.90
C PRO A 102 14.47 5.85 -2.81
N GLY A 103 14.61 4.58 -3.21
CA GLY A 103 14.73 3.46 -2.27
C GLY A 103 13.42 3.00 -1.63
N GLY A 104 12.31 3.70 -1.89
CA GLY A 104 10.99 3.28 -1.46
C GLY A 104 10.50 2.05 -2.23
N LEU A 105 9.57 1.31 -1.62
CA LEU A 105 8.96 0.11 -2.21
C LEU A 105 7.56 -0.13 -1.62
N PHE A 106 6.90 -1.18 -2.09
CA PHE A 106 5.61 -1.62 -1.57
C PHE A 106 5.68 -3.02 -0.97
N ARG A 107 4.85 -3.27 0.04
CA ARG A 107 4.62 -4.58 0.66
C ARG A 107 3.15 -4.92 0.58
N MET A 108 2.84 -6.17 0.26
CA MET A 108 1.47 -6.68 0.36
C MET A 108 1.18 -6.99 1.83
N ASN A 109 0.04 -6.52 2.33
CA ASN A 109 -0.45 -6.84 3.67
C ASN A 109 -1.33 -8.09 3.62
N GLU A 110 -2.30 -8.12 2.71
CA GLU A 110 -3.22 -9.22 2.50
C GLU A 110 -3.69 -9.24 1.03
N MET A 111 -4.13 -10.41 0.56
CA MET A 111 -4.89 -10.53 -0.68
C MET A 111 -6.09 -11.46 -0.47
N LEU A 112 -7.29 -10.97 -0.79
CA LEU A 112 -8.47 -11.80 -0.98
C LEU A 112 -8.51 -12.26 -2.45
N GLY A 113 -8.97 -13.49 -2.70
CA GLY A 113 -9.04 -14.05 -4.06
C GLY A 113 -10.41 -14.64 -4.37
N TRP A 114 -10.90 -14.44 -5.60
CA TRP A 114 -12.13 -15.05 -6.13
C TRP A 114 -11.99 -15.29 -7.63
N GLU A 115 -12.13 -16.54 -8.07
CA GLU A 115 -11.86 -16.96 -9.46
C GLU A 115 -10.49 -16.41 -9.95
N ASN A 116 -10.45 -15.76 -11.11
CA ASN A 116 -9.27 -15.09 -11.65
C ASN A 116 -9.10 -13.65 -11.14
N HIS A 117 -9.67 -13.29 -9.98
CA HIS A 117 -9.56 -11.96 -9.39
C HIS A 117 -8.84 -11.97 -8.05
N GLY A 118 -8.24 -10.83 -7.71
CA GLY A 118 -7.67 -10.54 -6.40
C GLY A 118 -8.01 -9.14 -5.91
N LEU A 119 -8.15 -8.97 -4.60
CA LEU A 119 -8.18 -7.69 -3.92
C LEU A 119 -7.02 -7.66 -2.92
N ALA A 120 -5.96 -6.93 -3.26
CA ALA A 120 -4.80 -6.77 -2.40
C ALA A 120 -4.93 -5.52 -1.54
N THR A 121 -4.46 -5.58 -0.30
CA THR A 121 -4.07 -4.42 0.48
C THR A 121 -2.55 -4.31 0.49
N TRP A 122 -2.03 -3.09 0.33
CA TRP A 122 -0.58 -2.85 0.25
C TRP A 122 -0.17 -1.63 1.05
N GLN A 123 1.10 -1.59 1.43
CA GLN A 123 1.72 -0.54 2.24
C GLN A 123 2.97 -0.03 1.53
N PHE A 124 3.10 1.29 1.37
CA PHE A 124 4.37 1.91 1.01
C PHE A 124 5.33 1.83 2.20
N VAL A 125 6.59 1.51 1.92
CA VAL A 125 7.70 1.50 2.87
C VAL A 125 8.83 2.33 2.28
N ASP A 126 9.36 3.28 3.04
CA ASP A 126 10.44 4.14 2.59
C ASP A 126 11.81 3.44 2.66
N ALA A 127 12.86 4.14 2.26
CA ALA A 127 14.23 3.60 2.25
C ALA A 127 14.79 3.26 3.65
N LYS A 128 14.20 3.81 4.72
CA LYS A 128 14.56 3.50 6.11
C LYS A 128 13.76 2.33 6.68
N GLY A 129 12.77 1.82 5.94
CA GLY A 129 11.87 0.79 6.42
C GLY A 129 10.64 1.35 7.14
N GLU A 130 10.41 2.67 7.12
CA GLU A 130 9.26 3.29 7.77
C GLU A 130 8.01 3.16 6.88
N ALA A 131 6.91 2.74 7.49
CA ALA A 131 5.63 2.60 6.79
C ALA A 131 5.00 3.98 6.52
N GLY A 132 4.56 4.21 5.27
CA GLY A 132 3.88 5.45 4.86
C GLY A 132 2.41 5.23 4.50
N PHE A 133 1.99 5.69 3.32
CA PHE A 133 0.61 5.53 2.84
C PHE A 133 0.33 4.10 2.37
N TRP A 134 -0.95 3.73 2.35
CA TRP A 134 -1.41 2.39 1.99
C TRP A 134 -2.62 2.46 1.06
N GLY A 135 -3.02 1.33 0.51
CA GLY A 135 -4.15 1.28 -0.41
C GLY A 135 -4.58 -0.13 -0.80
N TYR A 136 -5.37 -0.17 -1.86
CA TYR A 136 -5.96 -1.37 -2.42
C TYR A 136 -5.63 -1.48 -3.90
N ASP A 137 -5.39 -2.69 -4.36
CA ASP A 137 -5.38 -3.02 -5.79
C ASP A 137 -6.45 -4.10 -6.05
N VAL A 138 -7.37 -3.82 -6.98
CA VAL A 138 -8.25 -4.85 -7.57
C VAL A 138 -7.55 -5.35 -8.83
N VAL A 139 -7.34 -6.66 -8.93
CA VAL A 139 -6.57 -7.28 -10.01
C VAL A 139 -7.37 -8.38 -10.69
N GLU A 140 -7.26 -8.47 -12.01
CA GLU A 140 -7.72 -9.60 -12.83
C GLU A 140 -6.50 -10.31 -13.42
N PHE A 141 -6.45 -11.63 -13.29
CA PHE A 141 -5.42 -12.48 -13.84
C PHE A 141 -5.86 -13.10 -15.17
N ASP A 142 -4.95 -13.18 -16.14
CA ASP A 142 -5.13 -13.90 -17.40
C ASP A 142 -5.00 -15.43 -17.20
N ALA A 143 -5.26 -16.20 -18.27
CA ALA A 143 -5.17 -17.66 -18.22
C ALA A 143 -3.76 -18.19 -17.95
N ALA A 144 -2.72 -17.37 -18.13
CA ALA A 144 -1.32 -17.70 -17.79
C ALA A 144 -0.97 -17.31 -16.34
N GLY A 145 -1.92 -16.74 -15.58
CA GLY A 145 -1.73 -16.30 -14.21
C GLY A 145 -1.06 -14.94 -14.08
N ARG A 146 -0.91 -14.17 -15.17
CA ARG A 146 -0.35 -12.81 -15.14
C ARG A 146 -1.45 -11.78 -14.96
N MET A 147 -1.16 -10.64 -14.36
CA MET A 147 -2.15 -9.58 -14.15
C MET A 147 -2.43 -8.84 -15.45
N ARG A 148 -3.70 -8.91 -15.88
CA ARG A 148 -4.24 -8.22 -17.05
C ARG A 148 -4.79 -6.84 -16.70
N THR A 149 -5.38 -6.70 -15.53
CA THR A 149 -5.88 -5.40 -15.05
C THR A 149 -5.41 -5.15 -13.62
N ILE A 150 -5.11 -3.88 -13.33
CA ILE A 150 -4.82 -3.38 -12.00
C ILE A 150 -5.60 -2.08 -11.83
N LEU A 151 -6.51 -2.04 -10.86
CA LEU A 151 -7.26 -0.85 -10.48
C LEU A 151 -6.89 -0.47 -9.05
N LEU A 152 -6.14 0.63 -8.92
CA LEU A 152 -5.58 1.08 -7.65
C LEU A 152 -6.48 2.13 -6.98
N PHE A 153 -6.67 1.94 -5.67
CA PHE A 153 -7.27 2.92 -4.76
C PHE A 153 -6.28 3.25 -3.65
N GLY A 154 -5.78 4.49 -3.59
CA GLY A 154 -5.04 4.95 -2.42
C GLY A 154 -5.99 5.19 -1.25
N HIS A 155 -5.68 4.70 -0.05
CA HIS A 155 -6.50 4.95 1.12
C HIS A 155 -6.23 6.33 1.71
N SER A 156 -7.23 7.21 1.69
CA SER A 156 -7.19 8.53 2.31
C SER A 156 -8.60 9.03 2.64
N GLU A 157 -8.72 10.04 3.51
CA GLU A 157 -10.00 10.70 3.79
C GLU A 157 -10.71 11.19 2.50
N LYS A 158 -9.96 11.60 1.48
CA LYS A 158 -10.50 12.10 0.21
C LYS A 158 -11.16 11.00 -0.64
N THR A 159 -10.78 9.75 -0.43
CA THR A 159 -11.26 8.60 -1.19
C THR A 159 -12.36 7.82 -0.46
N ILE A 160 -12.62 8.14 0.81
CA ILE A 160 -13.70 7.54 1.59
C ILE A 160 -15.02 8.21 1.21
N LEU A 161 -15.94 7.43 0.66
CA LEU A 161 -17.32 7.85 0.41
C LEU A 161 -18.12 7.73 1.72
N LYS A 162 -18.94 8.74 2.03
CA LYS A 162 -19.78 8.81 3.23
C LYS A 162 -21.25 8.96 2.84
#